data_AF-A0A830FN16-F1
#
_entry.id   AF-A0A830FN16-F1
#
_cell.length_a   1.000
_cell.length_b   1.000
_cell.length_c   1.000
_cell.angle_alpha   90.00
_cell.angle_beta   90.00
_cell.angle_gamma   90.00
#
_symmetry.space_group_name_H-M   'P 1'
#
loop_
_entity.id
_entity.type
_entity.pdbx_description
1 polymer ?
#
loop_
_entity_poly.entity_id
_entity_poly.type
_entity_poly.pdbx_seq_one_letter_code
_entity_poly.pdbx_strand_id
1 'polypeptide(L)'
;MSGDEDTGETPLSRRTVLLLLGGTVALGTVVSTDDEKAPDFSGEESELQYIAGIIDSTDLRNPLNNSMLRSSIDTALKSVNSSLTDKGIDPTGKTVSSTSSVGADNIKQALRYYQELQQTLAEAGSLSEKVESREIASMYTEYFDGKSKQETHLPDIDSSLSRFSKTVSTRTFSDIPTSTQQLLPDQSRVNSQLNQQRAVYKKHADMQGRFPSVISSINSGIDDFEHSSFDSAARSFQQAKNKASVQVSDSLKDYKVTSYSLSLGDYSNIFRLYRRAAGNMAAGCAEGLNRKERNQKIDLGIRKQFKARSLFADRD
;
A
#
# COMPACT_ATOMS: atom_id res chain seq x y z
N MET A 1 -3.32 19.63 44.16
CA MET A 1 -4.16 18.43 43.90
C MET A 1 -4.34 18.40 42.38
N SER A 2 -3.39 17.81 41.62
CA SER A 2 -3.31 16.38 41.21
C SER A 2 -4.56 15.96 40.42
N GLY A 3 -4.52 15.43 39.18
CA GLY A 3 -3.45 15.02 38.25
C GLY A 3 -3.93 15.24 36.79
N ASP A 4 -3.05 15.44 35.80
CA ASP A 4 -2.34 14.43 35.00
C ASP A 4 -3.25 13.38 34.35
N GLU A 5 -3.46 13.49 33.04
CA GLU A 5 -3.31 12.36 32.12
C GLU A 5 -2.84 12.85 30.74
N ASP A 6 -1.58 12.52 30.52
CA ASP A 6 -0.69 12.67 29.38
C ASP A 6 -1.15 11.79 28.21
N THR A 7 -1.51 12.39 27.07
CA THR A 7 -1.58 11.68 25.79
C THR A 7 -0.41 12.11 24.94
N GLY A 8 0.72 11.45 25.19
CA GLY A 8 1.92 11.51 24.38
C GLY A 8 1.66 11.00 22.97
N GLU A 9 1.28 11.91 22.07
CA GLU A 9 1.60 11.75 20.66
C GLU A 9 3.11 11.95 20.53
N THR A 10 3.85 10.88 20.25
CA THR A 10 5.24 10.99 19.82
C THR A 10 5.27 11.25 18.32
N PRO A 11 5.53 12.49 17.85
CA PRO A 11 5.91 12.69 16.46
C PRO A 11 7.24 11.98 16.26
N LEU A 12 7.26 10.95 15.41
CA LEU A 12 8.48 10.27 14.97
C LEU A 12 9.47 11.31 14.45
N SER A 13 10.47 11.58 15.28
CA SER A 13 11.49 12.60 15.07
C SER A 13 12.33 12.24 13.85
N ARG A 14 12.58 13.22 12.98
CA ARG A 14 13.49 13.19 11.82
C ARG A 14 14.96 12.85 12.17
N ARG A 15 15.25 12.39 13.40
CA ARG A 15 16.59 12.07 13.91
C ARG A 15 17.09 10.68 13.55
N THR A 16 16.26 9.76 13.08
CA THR A 16 16.71 8.41 12.66
C THR A 16 17.33 8.39 11.25
N VAL A 17 17.31 9.51 10.52
CA VAL A 17 17.77 9.60 9.11
C VAL A 17 19.29 9.86 8.98
N LEU A 18 20.04 10.05 10.08
CA LEU A 18 21.44 10.49 10.02
C LEU A 18 22.51 9.46 10.42
N LEU A 19 22.19 8.16 10.45
CA LEU A 19 23.17 7.09 10.70
C LEU A 19 23.61 6.32 9.44
N LEU A 20 23.26 6.79 8.25
CA LEU A 20 23.63 6.16 6.96
C LEU A 20 24.90 6.76 6.30
N LEU A 21 25.64 7.64 6.98
CA LEU A 21 26.86 8.24 6.45
C LEU A 21 27.97 8.24 7.49
N GLY A 22 28.89 7.27 7.38
CA GLY A 22 30.19 7.32 8.05
C GLY A 22 30.52 6.08 8.86
N GLY A 23 31.19 5.12 8.21
CA GLY A 23 31.69 3.93 8.89
C GLY A 23 32.44 2.95 7.99
N THR A 24 33.25 3.44 7.04
CA THR A 24 34.27 2.58 6.42
C THR A 24 35.37 2.32 7.45
N VAL A 25 35.40 1.13 8.05
CA VAL A 25 36.55 0.64 8.81
C VAL A 25 37.45 -0.08 7.81
N ALA A 26 38.48 0.59 7.31
CA ALA A 26 39.56 -0.06 6.59
C ALA A 26 40.52 -0.69 7.60
N LEU A 27 40.54 -2.02 7.70
CA LEU A 27 41.55 -2.75 8.47
C LEU A 27 42.67 -3.20 7.53
N GLY A 28 43.87 -2.68 7.81
CA GLY A 28 45.10 -3.02 7.11
C GLY A 28 45.53 -4.46 7.36
N THR A 29 46.18 -5.02 6.35
CA THR A 29 46.73 -6.37 6.34
C THR A 29 47.93 -6.50 7.26
N VAL A 30 47.93 -7.53 8.12
CA VAL A 30 49.14 -8.14 8.66
C VAL A 30 49.07 -9.62 8.34
N VAL A 31 49.94 -10.06 7.43
CA VAL A 31 50.16 -11.47 7.12
C VAL A 31 50.94 -12.07 8.29
N SER A 32 50.34 -13.04 8.98
CA SER A 32 51.05 -13.96 9.86
C SER A 32 50.39 -15.33 9.74
N THR A 33 51.20 -16.31 9.35
CA THR A 33 50.89 -17.74 9.37
C THR A 33 50.73 -18.17 10.83
N ASP A 34 49.52 -18.57 11.25
CA ASP A 34 49.24 -19.39 12.45
C ASP A 34 47.74 -19.73 12.53
N ASP A 35 47.41 -20.98 12.89
CA ASP A 35 46.10 -21.58 13.16
C ASP A 35 44.87 -20.84 12.61
N GLU A 36 44.29 -21.38 11.52
CA GLU A 36 43.14 -20.83 10.80
C GLU A 36 41.92 -20.71 11.74
N LYS A 37 41.85 -19.59 12.46
CA LYS A 37 40.76 -19.25 13.37
C LYS A 37 39.49 -19.19 12.53
N ALA A 38 38.48 -19.95 12.94
CA ALA A 38 37.20 -19.98 12.23
C ALA A 38 36.72 -18.53 11.96
N PRO A 39 36.19 -18.24 10.76
CA PRO A 39 35.76 -16.89 10.41
C PRO A 39 34.74 -16.37 11.42
N ASP A 40 34.94 -15.15 11.92
CA ASP A 40 34.00 -14.46 12.80
C ASP A 40 32.87 -13.86 11.96
N PHE A 41 31.62 -14.10 12.34
CA PHE A 41 30.40 -13.66 11.63
C PHE A 41 29.56 -12.65 12.42
N SER A 42 30.04 -12.19 13.57
CA SER A 42 29.28 -11.32 14.48
C SER A 42 28.80 -10.02 13.84
N GLY A 43 29.57 -9.46 12.89
CA GLY A 43 29.18 -8.27 12.13
C GLY A 43 27.98 -8.51 11.21
N GLU A 44 28.01 -9.57 10.42
CA GLU A 44 26.89 -9.97 9.55
C GLU A 44 25.65 -10.34 10.35
N GLU A 45 25.81 -11.06 11.46
CA GLU A 45 24.71 -11.42 12.35
C GLU A 45 24.03 -10.17 12.93
N SER A 46 24.83 -9.19 13.38
CA SER A 46 24.32 -7.92 13.92
C SER A 46 23.56 -7.11 12.87
N GLU A 47 24.07 -7.03 11.65
CA GLU A 47 23.41 -6.32 10.53
C GLU A 47 22.07 -6.98 10.17
N LEU A 48 22.03 -8.32 10.11
CA LEU A 48 20.81 -9.08 9.80
C LEU A 48 19.77 -8.99 10.93
N GLN A 49 20.21 -9.02 12.19
CA GLN A 49 19.34 -8.78 13.35
C GLN A 49 18.78 -7.36 13.36
N TYR A 50 19.59 -6.38 12.98
CA TYR A 50 19.16 -4.98 12.89
C TYR A 50 18.07 -4.79 11.84
N ILE A 51 18.25 -5.30 10.62
CA ILE A 51 17.21 -5.21 9.57
C ILE A 51 15.96 -6.01 9.92
N ALA A 52 16.08 -7.15 10.61
CA ALA A 52 14.94 -7.89 11.16
C ALA A 52 14.11 -6.99 12.11
N GLY A 53 14.76 -6.29 13.03
CA GLY A 53 14.11 -5.35 13.94
C GLY A 53 13.42 -4.17 13.23
N ILE A 54 14.01 -3.66 12.16
CA ILE A 54 13.36 -2.64 11.31
C ILE A 54 12.07 -3.21 10.69
N ILE A 55 12.12 -4.41 10.13
CA ILE A 55 10.94 -5.04 9.51
C ILE A 55 9.86 -5.32 10.57
N ASP A 56 10.23 -5.79 11.75
CA ASP A 56 9.30 -6.07 12.84
C ASP A 56 8.66 -4.80 13.42
N SER A 57 9.37 -3.68 13.43
CA SER A 57 8.79 -2.40 13.84
C SER A 57 7.98 -1.71 12.74
N THR A 58 8.16 -2.10 11.47
CA THR A 58 7.46 -1.50 10.33
C THR A 58 6.05 -2.05 10.18
N ASP A 59 5.09 -1.18 9.88
CA ASP A 59 3.76 -1.60 9.43
C ASP A 59 3.79 -1.92 7.93
N LEU A 60 3.94 -3.20 7.56
CA LEU A 60 3.95 -3.63 6.16
C LEU A 60 2.57 -3.58 5.50
N ARG A 61 1.50 -3.34 6.27
CA ARG A 61 0.16 -3.13 5.71
C ARG A 61 0.07 -1.79 4.97
N ASN A 62 0.92 -0.83 5.33
CA ASN A 62 0.98 0.50 4.74
C ASN A 62 1.91 0.52 3.51
N PRO A 63 1.38 0.71 2.28
CA PRO A 63 2.17 0.80 1.05
C PRO A 63 3.32 1.82 1.08
N LEU A 64 3.16 2.93 1.81
CA LEU A 64 4.15 4.00 1.89
C LEU A 64 5.50 3.54 2.46
N ASN A 65 5.50 2.49 3.27
CA ASN A 65 6.71 1.97 3.90
C ASN A 65 7.57 1.13 2.95
N ASN A 66 7.03 0.69 1.80
CA ASN A 66 7.71 -0.25 0.90
C ASN A 66 9.05 0.29 0.35
N SER A 67 9.09 1.56 -0.05
CA SER A 67 10.29 2.15 -0.67
C SER A 67 11.46 2.21 0.32
N MET A 68 11.22 2.78 1.51
CA MET A 68 12.22 2.88 2.57
C MET A 68 12.71 1.49 3.00
N LEU A 69 11.78 0.54 3.16
CA LEU A 69 12.13 -0.81 3.58
C LEU A 69 12.97 -1.55 2.53
N ARG A 70 12.62 -1.42 1.25
CA ARG A 70 13.43 -1.97 0.14
C ARG A 70 14.84 -1.39 0.15
N SER A 71 14.99 -0.08 0.36
CA SER A 71 16.31 0.55 0.46
C SER A 71 17.11 -0.01 1.64
N SER A 72 16.47 -0.17 2.80
CA SER A 72 17.13 -0.68 4.00
C SER A 72 17.60 -2.13 3.82
N ILE A 73 16.75 -2.97 3.23
CA ILE A 73 17.09 -4.36 2.90
C ILE A 73 18.22 -4.41 1.86
N ASP A 74 18.16 -3.59 0.81
CA ASP A 74 19.19 -3.52 -0.23
C ASP A 74 20.58 -3.16 0.34
N THR A 75 20.61 -2.17 1.24
CA THR A 75 21.83 -1.77 1.93
C THR A 75 22.39 -2.90 2.79
N ALA A 76 21.55 -3.55 3.61
CA ALA A 76 21.98 -4.68 4.44
C ALA A 76 22.50 -5.85 3.59
N LEU A 77 21.78 -6.22 2.52
CA LEU A 77 22.21 -7.26 1.58
C LEU A 77 23.58 -6.94 0.97
N LYS A 78 23.81 -5.70 0.52
CA LYS A 78 25.10 -5.27 -0.04
C LYS A 78 26.21 -5.34 1.00
N SER A 79 25.96 -4.81 2.20
CA SER A 79 26.90 -4.79 3.32
C SER A 79 27.36 -6.20 3.71
N VAL A 80 26.41 -7.10 3.94
CA VAL A 80 26.69 -8.51 4.32
C VAL A 80 27.37 -9.27 3.18
N ASN A 81 26.95 -9.10 1.93
CA ASN A 81 27.58 -9.76 0.79
C ASN A 81 29.04 -9.33 0.59
N SER A 82 29.34 -8.04 0.78
CA SER A 82 30.71 -7.53 0.72
C SER A 82 31.57 -8.15 1.82
N SER A 83 31.07 -8.17 3.06
CA SER A 83 31.79 -8.77 4.19
C SER A 83 32.07 -10.28 4.01
N LEU A 84 31.10 -11.03 3.48
CA LEU A 84 31.31 -12.45 3.14
C LEU A 84 32.36 -12.64 2.04
N THR A 85 32.35 -11.78 1.02
CA THR A 85 33.32 -11.83 -0.08
C THR A 85 34.73 -11.54 0.42
N ASP A 86 34.89 -10.56 1.32
CA ASP A 86 36.18 -10.23 1.95
C ASP A 86 36.73 -11.40 2.79
N LYS A 87 35.82 -12.24 3.32
CA LYS A 87 36.15 -13.49 4.04
C LYS A 87 36.35 -14.70 3.12
N GLY A 88 36.35 -14.50 1.79
CA GLY A 88 36.51 -15.58 0.81
C GLY A 88 35.31 -16.52 0.70
N ILE A 89 34.14 -16.11 1.18
CA ILE A 89 32.91 -16.91 1.19
C ILE A 89 32.02 -16.43 0.04
N ASP A 90 31.69 -17.33 -0.89
CA ASP A 90 30.71 -17.04 -1.95
C ASP A 90 29.30 -16.86 -1.35
N PRO A 91 28.75 -15.63 -1.37
CA PRO A 91 27.43 -15.35 -0.81
C PRO A 91 26.28 -15.96 -1.64
N THR A 92 26.54 -16.31 -2.91
CA THR A 92 25.53 -16.88 -3.81
C THR A 92 25.37 -18.39 -3.63
N GLY A 93 26.35 -19.05 -2.99
CA GLY A 93 26.38 -20.50 -2.81
C GLY A 93 26.48 -21.30 -4.10
N LYS A 94 26.94 -20.68 -5.20
CA LYS A 94 27.11 -21.35 -6.50
C LYS A 94 28.44 -22.09 -6.60
N THR A 95 29.42 -21.70 -5.77
CA THR A 95 30.68 -22.43 -5.61
C THR A 95 30.64 -23.25 -4.33
N VAL A 96 30.99 -24.53 -4.45
CA VAL A 96 31.15 -25.45 -3.31
C VAL A 96 32.43 -25.03 -2.60
N SER A 97 32.32 -24.14 -1.62
CA SER A 97 33.43 -23.91 -0.69
C SER A 97 33.52 -25.13 0.22
N SER A 98 34.69 -25.77 0.25
CA SER A 98 34.96 -27.02 0.98
C SER A 98 34.87 -26.90 2.52
N THR A 99 34.60 -25.70 3.01
CA THR A 99 34.60 -25.31 4.43
C THR A 99 33.41 -24.38 4.75
N SER A 100 32.18 -24.77 4.41
CA SER A 100 31.02 -24.02 4.92
C SER A 100 30.89 -24.24 6.43
N SER A 101 31.12 -23.18 7.21
CA SER A 101 30.81 -23.18 8.62
C SER A 101 29.30 -23.03 8.81
N VAL A 102 28.77 -23.57 9.90
CA VAL A 102 27.35 -23.42 10.27
C VAL A 102 26.91 -21.94 10.27
N GLY A 103 27.79 -21.02 10.69
CA GLY A 103 27.54 -19.58 10.66
C GLY A 103 27.37 -19.02 9.23
N ALA A 104 28.25 -19.41 8.31
CA ALA A 104 28.14 -19.00 6.91
C ALA A 104 26.83 -19.51 6.26
N ASP A 105 26.41 -20.74 6.59
CA ASP A 105 25.18 -21.32 6.05
C ASP A 105 23.93 -20.64 6.61
N ASN A 106 23.91 -20.29 7.91
CA ASN A 106 22.84 -19.50 8.51
C ASN A 106 22.70 -18.12 7.83
N ILE A 107 23.82 -17.42 7.62
CA ILE A 107 23.84 -16.11 6.95
C ILE A 107 23.34 -16.23 5.52
N LYS A 108 23.82 -17.22 4.75
CA LYS A 108 23.35 -17.45 3.37
C LYS A 108 21.85 -17.71 3.31
N GLN A 109 21.32 -18.48 4.26
CA GLN A 109 19.89 -18.73 4.34
C GLN A 109 19.11 -17.44 4.66
N ALA A 110 19.63 -16.60 5.57
CA ALA A 110 19.04 -15.30 5.87
C ALA A 110 19.08 -14.34 4.68
N LEU A 111 20.19 -14.28 3.95
CA LEU A 111 20.32 -13.50 2.72
C LEU A 111 19.28 -13.89 1.67
N ARG A 112 19.03 -15.19 1.48
CA ARG A 112 17.97 -15.67 0.58
C ARG A 112 16.60 -15.17 1.01
N TYR A 113 16.28 -15.23 2.31
CA TYR A 113 15.05 -14.67 2.85
C TYR A 113 14.91 -13.18 2.51
N TYR A 114 15.94 -12.38 2.74
CA TYR A 114 15.90 -10.93 2.49
C TYR A 114 15.83 -10.58 0.99
N GLN A 115 16.48 -11.37 0.12
CA GLN A 115 16.36 -11.23 -1.33
C GLN A 115 14.93 -11.51 -1.81
N GLU A 116 14.32 -12.60 -1.32
CA GLU A 116 12.91 -12.85 -1.56
C GLU A 116 12.05 -11.73 -0.97
N LEU A 117 12.42 -11.20 0.22
CA LEU A 117 11.78 -10.06 0.87
C LEU A 117 11.67 -8.85 -0.08
N GLN A 118 12.83 -8.49 -0.62
CA GLN A 118 13.03 -7.41 -1.55
C GLN A 118 12.21 -7.58 -2.83
N GLN A 119 12.12 -8.80 -3.39
CA GLN A 119 11.38 -9.06 -4.62
C GLN A 119 9.87 -8.83 -4.46
N THR A 120 9.24 -9.32 -3.38
CA THR A 120 7.80 -9.08 -3.17
C THR A 120 7.50 -7.62 -2.88
N LEU A 121 8.38 -6.92 -2.15
CA LEU A 121 8.23 -5.47 -1.94
C LEU A 121 8.40 -4.70 -3.26
N ALA A 122 9.20 -5.20 -4.20
CA ALA A 122 9.31 -4.64 -5.54
C ALA A 122 8.00 -4.82 -6.34
N GLU A 123 7.39 -6.00 -6.29
CA GLU A 123 6.06 -6.24 -6.86
C GLU A 123 4.99 -5.35 -6.21
N ALA A 124 5.05 -5.16 -4.88
CA ALA A 124 4.16 -4.24 -4.17
C ALA A 124 4.34 -2.79 -4.64
N GLY A 125 5.59 -2.35 -4.87
CA GLY A 125 5.91 -1.04 -5.44
C GLY A 125 5.32 -0.86 -6.84
N SER A 126 5.51 -1.82 -7.73
CA SER A 126 4.92 -1.78 -9.08
C SER A 126 3.38 -1.77 -9.04
N LEU A 127 2.78 -2.52 -8.11
CA LEU A 127 1.33 -2.48 -7.90
C LEU A 127 0.87 -1.10 -7.39
N SER A 128 1.66 -0.44 -6.53
CA SER A 128 1.34 0.91 -6.04
C SER A 128 1.24 1.91 -7.19
N GLU A 129 2.24 1.94 -8.06
CA GLU A 129 2.28 2.82 -9.25
C GLU A 129 1.08 2.59 -10.17
N LYS A 130 0.66 1.32 -10.34
CA LYS A 130 -0.52 0.99 -11.15
C LYS A 130 -1.82 1.45 -10.52
N VAL A 131 -1.97 1.30 -9.20
CA VAL A 131 -3.17 1.74 -8.49
C VAL A 131 -3.24 3.27 -8.46
N GLU A 132 -2.12 3.97 -8.34
CA GLU A 132 -2.02 5.43 -8.50
C GLU A 132 -2.39 5.87 -9.93
N SER A 133 -1.83 5.23 -10.96
CA SER A 133 -2.16 5.52 -12.36
C SER A 133 -3.66 5.34 -12.63
N ARG A 134 -4.27 4.31 -12.02
CA ARG A 134 -5.71 4.08 -12.11
C ARG A 134 -6.53 5.13 -11.35
N GLU A 135 -6.05 5.62 -10.21
CA GLU A 135 -6.66 6.74 -9.48
C GLU A 135 -6.77 7.95 -10.40
N ILE A 136 -5.65 8.37 -10.97
CA ILE A 136 -5.56 9.49 -11.92
C ILE A 136 -6.55 9.28 -13.08
N ALA A 137 -6.52 8.11 -13.72
CA ALA A 137 -7.44 7.79 -14.83
C ALA A 137 -8.92 7.80 -14.41
N SER A 138 -9.25 7.35 -13.20
CA SER A 138 -10.62 7.34 -12.69
C SER A 138 -11.13 8.74 -12.28
N MET A 139 -10.20 9.66 -12.03
CA MET A 139 -10.46 11.03 -11.61
C MET A 139 -10.43 12.04 -12.78
N TYR A 140 -9.96 11.64 -13.97
CA TYR A 140 -9.98 12.48 -15.15
C TYR A 140 -11.41 12.94 -15.52
N THR A 141 -11.49 14.21 -15.91
CA THR A 141 -12.70 15.03 -16.04
C THR A 141 -13.74 14.53 -17.05
N GLU A 142 -13.38 13.68 -17.99
CA GLU A 142 -14.30 13.20 -19.04
C GLU A 142 -15.50 12.41 -18.47
N TYR A 143 -15.35 11.75 -17.32
CA TYR A 143 -16.48 11.12 -16.62
C TYR A 143 -17.47 12.14 -16.07
N PHE A 144 -16.99 13.32 -15.70
CA PHE A 144 -17.77 14.38 -15.07
C PHE A 144 -18.48 15.30 -16.06
N ASP A 145 -18.02 15.31 -17.32
CA ASP A 145 -18.54 16.18 -18.39
C ASP A 145 -19.64 15.51 -19.24
N GLY A 146 -20.02 14.26 -18.95
CA GLY A 146 -21.10 13.55 -19.64
C GLY A 146 -20.83 13.25 -21.12
N LYS A 147 -19.64 13.57 -21.63
CA LYS A 147 -19.22 13.39 -23.04
C LYS A 147 -18.47 12.08 -23.30
N SER A 148 -18.15 11.30 -22.27
CA SER A 148 -17.38 10.07 -22.43
C SER A 148 -18.19 8.99 -23.17
N LYS A 149 -17.99 8.91 -24.49
CA LYS A 149 -18.25 7.72 -25.32
C LYS A 149 -17.07 6.76 -25.34
N GLN A 150 -15.99 7.05 -24.62
CA GLN A 150 -14.82 6.18 -24.54
C GLN A 150 -15.03 5.18 -23.41
N GLU A 151 -15.04 3.89 -23.75
CA GLU A 151 -14.63 2.86 -22.81
C GLU A 151 -13.18 3.14 -22.41
N THR A 152 -12.97 4.00 -21.42
CA THR A 152 -11.64 4.23 -20.88
C THR A 152 -11.24 2.94 -20.18
N HIS A 153 -10.35 2.18 -20.81
CA HIS A 153 -9.77 1.00 -20.21
C HIS A 153 -8.93 1.44 -19.00
N LEU A 154 -9.52 1.34 -17.81
CA LEU A 154 -8.79 1.50 -16.56
C LEU A 154 -7.64 0.47 -16.55
N PRO A 155 -6.44 0.85 -16.06
CA PRO A 155 -5.33 -0.09 -15.93
C PRO A 155 -5.78 -1.39 -15.26
N ASP A 156 -5.46 -2.53 -15.87
CA ASP A 156 -5.68 -3.82 -15.24
C ASP A 156 -4.71 -3.98 -14.06
N ILE A 157 -5.32 -4.19 -12.91
CA ILE A 157 -4.66 -4.37 -11.61
C ILE A 157 -4.68 -5.84 -11.19
N ASP A 158 -5.57 -6.67 -11.73
CA ASP A 158 -5.86 -8.00 -11.19
C ASP A 158 -4.69 -8.94 -11.46
N SER A 159 -4.07 -8.80 -12.64
CA SER A 159 -2.81 -9.44 -12.97
C SER A 159 -1.69 -9.07 -12.00
N SER A 160 -1.62 -7.81 -11.56
CA SER A 160 -0.56 -7.33 -10.67
C SER A 160 -0.80 -7.71 -9.20
N LEU A 161 -2.06 -7.67 -8.76
CA LEU A 161 -2.50 -8.26 -7.48
C LEU A 161 -2.19 -9.76 -7.42
N SER A 162 -2.38 -10.49 -8.52
CA SER A 162 -2.09 -11.91 -8.61
C SER A 162 -0.59 -12.19 -8.55
N ARG A 163 0.24 -11.42 -9.25
CA ARG A 163 1.71 -11.51 -9.15
C ARG A 163 2.21 -11.24 -7.73
N PHE A 164 1.73 -10.16 -7.10
CA PHE A 164 2.06 -9.86 -5.71
C PHE A 164 1.65 -11.01 -4.77
N SER A 165 0.41 -11.50 -4.90
CA SER A 165 -0.09 -12.64 -4.11
C SER A 165 0.76 -13.90 -4.28
N LYS A 166 1.22 -14.17 -5.50
CA LYS A 166 2.10 -15.30 -5.78
C LYS A 166 3.40 -15.17 -5.00
N THR A 167 4.04 -14.00 -5.04
CA THR A 167 5.31 -13.77 -4.32
C THR A 167 5.18 -13.85 -2.79
N VAL A 168 4.05 -13.42 -2.23
CA VAL A 168 3.76 -13.60 -0.80
C VAL A 168 3.59 -15.08 -0.44
N SER A 169 2.94 -15.86 -1.31
CA SER A 169 2.64 -17.28 -1.05
C SER A 169 3.85 -18.19 -1.23
N THR A 170 4.77 -17.85 -2.15
CA THR A 170 6.00 -18.63 -2.37
C THR A 170 7.00 -18.51 -1.23
N ARG A 171 6.84 -17.54 -0.32
CA ARG A 171 7.66 -17.35 0.89
C ARG A 171 7.30 -18.28 2.04
N THR A 172 7.20 -19.57 1.74
CA THR A 172 7.00 -20.57 2.79
C THR A 172 8.35 -21.13 3.18
N PHE A 173 8.98 -20.54 4.18
CA PHE A 173 10.18 -21.11 4.79
C PHE A 173 9.76 -22.11 5.87
N SER A 174 9.41 -23.32 5.42
CA SER A 174 9.33 -24.45 6.34
C SER A 174 10.77 -24.91 6.59
N ASP A 175 11.11 -25.23 7.83
CA ASP A 175 12.41 -25.82 8.23
C ASP A 175 13.62 -24.87 8.27
N ILE A 176 13.49 -23.70 8.90
CA ILE A 176 14.64 -22.84 9.24
C ILE A 176 15.21 -23.26 10.61
N PRO A 177 16.53 -23.56 10.72
CA PRO A 177 17.18 -23.83 12.00
C PRO A 177 17.03 -22.65 12.97
N THR A 178 16.92 -22.92 14.28
CA THR A 178 16.80 -21.87 15.31
C THR A 178 17.94 -20.85 15.25
N SER A 179 19.16 -21.27 14.89
CA SER A 179 20.31 -20.39 14.70
C SER A 179 20.11 -19.36 13.58
N THR A 180 19.47 -19.75 12.48
CA THR A 180 19.10 -18.82 11.40
C THR A 180 17.89 -17.97 11.80
N GLN A 181 16.96 -18.50 12.61
CA GLN A 181 15.74 -17.80 12.98
C GLN A 181 15.98 -16.50 13.74
N GLN A 182 17.08 -16.41 14.50
CA GLN A 182 17.48 -15.18 15.18
C GLN A 182 17.92 -14.05 14.22
N LEU A 183 18.24 -14.37 12.96
CA LEU A 183 18.67 -13.41 11.94
C LEU A 183 17.52 -12.88 11.08
N LEU A 184 16.30 -13.33 11.36
CA LEU A 184 15.12 -13.11 10.54
C LEU A 184 14.03 -12.39 11.33
N PRO A 185 13.18 -11.58 10.69
CA PRO A 185 12.03 -10.99 11.34
C PRO A 185 10.97 -12.06 11.67
N ASP A 186 9.92 -11.68 12.40
CA ASP A 186 8.74 -12.54 12.59
C ASP A 186 8.05 -12.80 11.24
N GLN A 187 8.37 -13.94 10.64
CA GLN A 187 7.91 -14.33 9.31
C GLN A 187 6.39 -14.49 9.24
N SER A 188 5.77 -14.94 10.32
CA SER A 188 4.32 -15.13 10.39
C SER A 188 3.61 -13.77 10.33
N ARG A 189 4.14 -12.80 11.07
CA ARG A 189 3.68 -11.41 11.08
C ARG A 189 3.94 -10.74 9.73
N VAL A 190 5.12 -10.91 9.14
CA VAL A 190 5.46 -10.38 7.81
C VAL A 190 4.47 -10.89 6.75
N ASN A 191 4.24 -12.20 6.68
CA ASN A 191 3.32 -12.78 5.70
C ASN A 191 1.87 -12.32 5.94
N SER A 192 1.43 -12.24 7.19
CA SER A 192 0.10 -11.72 7.54
C SER A 192 -0.07 -10.25 7.10
N GLN A 193 0.92 -9.39 7.37
CA GLN A 193 0.85 -7.99 7.00
C GLN A 193 0.94 -7.75 5.49
N LEU A 194 1.75 -8.51 4.75
CA LEU A 194 1.80 -8.42 3.29
C LEU A 194 0.48 -8.88 2.64
N ASN A 195 -0.16 -9.91 3.20
CA ASN A 195 -1.51 -10.31 2.78
C ASN A 195 -2.56 -9.21 3.06
N GLN A 196 -2.44 -8.51 4.19
CA GLN A 196 -3.30 -7.37 4.49
C GLN A 196 -3.00 -6.18 3.56
N GLN A 197 -1.73 -5.93 3.21
CA GLN A 197 -1.36 -4.91 2.22
C GLN A 197 -1.99 -5.19 0.86
N ARG A 198 -2.04 -6.46 0.43
CA ARG A 198 -2.79 -6.87 -0.77
C ARG A 198 -4.25 -6.47 -0.68
N ALA A 199 -4.90 -6.68 0.48
CA ALA A 199 -6.28 -6.29 0.69
C ALA A 199 -6.46 -4.76 0.63
N VAL A 200 -5.49 -3.99 1.12
CA VAL A 200 -5.45 -2.51 0.99
C VAL A 200 -5.41 -2.10 -0.48
N TYR A 201 -4.50 -2.64 -1.29
CA TYR A 201 -4.45 -2.34 -2.74
C TYR A 201 -5.75 -2.70 -3.44
N LYS A 202 -6.29 -3.90 -3.16
CA LYS A 202 -7.58 -4.32 -3.73
C LYS A 202 -8.71 -3.37 -3.34
N LYS A 203 -8.70 -2.85 -2.11
CA LYS A 203 -9.75 -1.92 -1.66
C LYS A 203 -9.68 -0.60 -2.42
N HIS A 204 -8.48 -0.03 -2.62
CA HIS A 204 -8.28 1.18 -3.43
C HIS A 204 -8.80 0.98 -4.85
N ALA A 205 -8.36 -0.08 -5.48
CA ALA A 205 -8.82 -0.55 -6.77
C ALA A 205 -10.34 -0.69 -6.92
N ASP A 206 -10.99 -1.38 -5.97
CA ASP A 206 -12.43 -1.58 -5.96
C ASP A 206 -13.17 -0.23 -5.82
N MET A 207 -12.61 0.74 -5.07
CA MET A 207 -13.15 2.10 -4.96
C MET A 207 -13.02 2.86 -6.27
N GLN A 208 -11.83 2.85 -6.89
CA GLN A 208 -11.57 3.48 -8.19
C GLN A 208 -12.51 2.95 -9.28
N GLY A 209 -12.70 1.62 -9.35
CA GLY A 209 -13.60 0.99 -10.30
C GLY A 209 -15.08 1.30 -10.12
N ARG A 210 -15.49 1.80 -8.93
CA ARG A 210 -16.89 2.15 -8.67
C ARG A 210 -17.28 3.53 -9.19
N PHE A 211 -16.35 4.47 -9.32
CA PHE A 211 -16.65 5.85 -9.73
C PHE A 211 -17.45 5.95 -11.03
N PRO A 212 -17.03 5.32 -12.15
CA PRO A 212 -17.75 5.42 -13.41
C PRO A 212 -19.22 4.99 -13.28
N SER A 213 -19.46 3.90 -12.55
CA SER A 213 -20.80 3.34 -12.39
C SER A 213 -21.73 4.22 -11.55
N VAL A 214 -21.19 4.95 -10.56
CA VAL A 214 -21.95 5.88 -9.71
C VAL A 214 -22.28 7.14 -10.49
N ILE A 215 -21.29 7.70 -11.19
CA ILE A 215 -21.44 8.93 -11.99
C ILE A 215 -22.42 8.69 -13.15
N SER A 216 -22.29 7.58 -13.87
CA SER A 216 -23.21 7.21 -14.95
C SER A 216 -24.66 7.14 -14.47
N SER A 217 -24.92 6.45 -13.35
CA SER A 217 -26.29 6.38 -12.79
C SER A 217 -26.82 7.73 -12.30
N ILE A 218 -25.95 8.62 -11.83
CA ILE A 218 -26.32 10.00 -11.51
C ILE A 218 -26.72 10.76 -12.77
N ASN A 219 -25.89 10.71 -13.82
CA ASN A 219 -26.13 11.45 -15.06
C ASN A 219 -27.41 10.99 -15.74
N SER A 220 -27.63 9.67 -15.86
CA SER A 220 -28.90 9.13 -16.37
C SER A 220 -30.11 9.61 -15.55
N GLY A 221 -29.97 9.71 -14.22
CA GLY A 221 -31.03 10.24 -13.39
C GLY A 221 -31.30 11.73 -13.60
N ILE A 222 -30.25 12.52 -13.85
CA ILE A 222 -30.38 13.94 -14.20
C ILE A 222 -31.08 14.08 -15.55
N ASP A 223 -30.65 13.33 -16.57
CA ASP A 223 -31.24 13.35 -17.90
C ASP A 223 -32.74 13.00 -17.85
N ASP A 224 -33.10 11.91 -17.16
CA ASP A 224 -34.50 11.51 -16.95
C ASP A 224 -35.30 12.61 -16.21
N PHE A 225 -34.70 13.23 -15.20
CA PHE A 225 -35.33 14.30 -14.41
C PHE A 225 -35.60 15.54 -15.27
N GLU A 226 -34.66 15.94 -16.12
CA GLU A 226 -34.81 17.08 -17.03
C GLU A 226 -35.93 16.85 -18.06
N HIS A 227 -36.14 15.59 -18.48
CA HIS A 227 -37.25 15.18 -19.32
C HIS A 227 -38.55 14.89 -18.55
N SER A 228 -38.62 15.24 -17.27
CA SER A 228 -39.77 15.00 -16.38
C SER A 228 -40.17 13.51 -16.22
N SER A 229 -39.27 12.59 -16.54
CA SER A 229 -39.42 11.14 -16.33
C SER A 229 -39.06 10.75 -14.90
N PHE A 230 -39.84 11.22 -13.92
CA PHE A 230 -39.47 11.16 -12.50
C PHE A 230 -39.27 9.74 -11.95
N ASP A 231 -40.05 8.76 -12.40
CA ASP A 231 -39.90 7.36 -11.94
C ASP A 231 -38.60 6.73 -12.45
N SER A 232 -38.21 7.03 -13.69
CA SER A 232 -36.93 6.58 -14.26
C SER A 232 -35.77 7.28 -13.55
N ALA A 233 -35.86 8.59 -13.33
CA ALA A 233 -34.89 9.35 -12.56
C ALA A 233 -34.70 8.79 -11.14
N ALA A 234 -35.81 8.51 -10.43
CA ALA A 234 -35.78 7.94 -9.09
C ALA A 234 -35.02 6.60 -9.05
N ARG A 235 -35.27 5.72 -10.03
CA ARG A 235 -34.57 4.43 -10.16
C ARG A 235 -33.07 4.62 -10.38
N SER A 236 -32.68 5.50 -11.31
CA SER A 236 -31.29 5.82 -11.62
C SER A 236 -30.55 6.40 -10.39
N PHE A 237 -31.16 7.34 -9.68
CA PHE A 237 -30.59 7.88 -8.44
C PHE A 237 -30.50 6.84 -7.32
N GLN A 238 -31.50 5.96 -7.16
CA GLN A 238 -31.44 4.89 -6.16
C GLN A 238 -30.34 3.87 -6.50
N GLN A 239 -30.12 3.57 -7.78
CA GLN A 239 -28.97 2.75 -8.22
C GLN A 239 -27.65 3.42 -7.87
N ALA A 240 -27.48 4.72 -8.15
CA ALA A 240 -26.28 5.46 -7.78
C ALA A 240 -26.03 5.43 -6.27
N LYS A 241 -27.08 5.64 -5.46
CA LYS A 241 -27.03 5.58 -4.00
C LYS A 241 -26.55 4.20 -3.51
N ASN A 242 -27.03 3.12 -4.11
CA ASN A 242 -26.63 1.76 -3.77
C ASN A 242 -25.18 1.48 -4.16
N LYS A 243 -24.77 1.86 -5.39
CA LYS A 243 -23.40 1.70 -5.89
C LYS A 243 -22.37 2.47 -5.06
N ALA A 244 -22.76 3.66 -4.55
CA ALA A 244 -21.96 4.49 -3.67
C ALA A 244 -21.95 4.02 -2.19
N SER A 245 -22.65 2.94 -1.85
CA SER A 245 -22.63 2.38 -0.51
C SER A 245 -21.38 1.52 -0.33
N VAL A 246 -20.34 2.13 0.24
CA VAL A 246 -19.07 1.46 0.50
C VAL A 246 -18.77 1.42 2.00
N GLN A 247 -18.10 0.35 2.45
CA GLN A 247 -17.62 0.21 3.81
C GLN A 247 -16.10 0.12 3.81
N VAL A 248 -15.47 0.90 4.68
CA VAL A 248 -14.04 0.89 4.97
C VAL A 248 -13.92 0.78 6.49
N SER A 249 -13.21 -0.25 6.96
CA SER A 249 -12.97 -0.41 8.40
C SER A 249 -12.11 0.74 8.91
N ASP A 250 -12.33 1.15 10.15
CA ASP A 250 -11.62 2.27 10.76
C ASP A 250 -10.10 2.08 10.74
N SER A 251 -9.65 0.84 10.97
CA SER A 251 -8.23 0.45 10.95
C SER A 251 -7.52 0.61 9.61
N LEU A 252 -8.24 0.85 8.51
CA LEU A 252 -7.67 0.96 7.16
C LEU A 252 -7.80 2.38 6.59
N LYS A 253 -8.54 3.27 7.26
CA LYS A 253 -8.90 4.59 6.69
C LYS A 253 -7.69 5.42 6.31
N ASP A 254 -6.62 5.34 7.10
CA ASP A 254 -5.44 6.19 6.90
C ASP A 254 -4.49 5.66 5.82
N TYR A 255 -4.72 4.45 5.31
CA TYR A 255 -3.83 3.86 4.31
C TYR A 255 -4.00 4.48 2.93
N LYS A 256 -2.85 4.93 2.41
CA LYS A 256 -2.66 5.46 1.06
C LYS A 256 -1.73 4.54 0.28
N VAL A 257 -1.84 4.58 -1.03
CA VAL A 257 -0.95 3.84 -1.93
C VAL A 257 0.35 4.60 -2.16
N THR A 258 0.26 5.89 -2.48
CA THR A 258 1.39 6.82 -2.56
C THR A 258 1.13 8.05 -1.70
N SER A 259 2.12 8.93 -1.54
CA SER A 259 1.98 10.18 -0.79
C SER A 259 0.88 11.09 -1.35
N TYR A 260 0.63 10.99 -2.66
CA TYR A 260 -0.34 11.80 -3.39
C TYR A 260 -1.71 11.12 -3.49
N SER A 261 -1.76 9.79 -3.35
CA SER A 261 -3.02 9.06 -3.46
C SER A 261 -4.04 9.44 -2.38
N LEU A 262 -5.31 9.26 -2.70
CA LEU A 262 -6.38 9.22 -1.72
C LEU A 262 -6.14 8.12 -0.69
N SER A 263 -6.49 8.42 0.56
CA SER A 263 -6.63 7.38 1.58
C SER A 263 -7.95 6.64 1.40
N LEU A 264 -8.06 5.43 1.97
CA LEU A 264 -9.35 4.72 1.98
C LEU A 264 -10.43 5.52 2.74
N GLY A 265 -10.04 6.33 3.72
CA GLY A 265 -10.92 7.28 4.41
C GLY A 265 -11.43 8.38 3.49
N ASP A 266 -10.58 8.91 2.60
CA ASP A 266 -10.98 9.90 1.60
C ASP A 266 -12.00 9.31 0.62
N TYR A 267 -11.72 8.10 0.10
CA TYR A 267 -12.68 7.37 -0.73
C TYR A 267 -14.02 7.17 -0.01
N SER A 268 -13.99 6.73 1.25
CA SER A 268 -15.19 6.56 2.07
C SER A 268 -15.98 7.87 2.18
N ASN A 269 -15.29 8.99 2.39
CA ASN A 269 -15.90 10.31 2.49
C ASN A 269 -16.54 10.76 1.18
N ILE A 270 -15.84 10.57 0.06
CA ILE A 270 -16.31 10.88 -1.29
C ILE A 270 -17.56 10.07 -1.63
N PHE A 271 -17.52 8.74 -1.45
CA PHE A 271 -18.68 7.88 -1.69
C PHE A 271 -19.86 8.19 -0.78
N ARG A 272 -19.60 8.57 0.47
CA ARG A 272 -20.65 9.05 1.39
C ARG A 272 -21.32 10.33 0.86
N LEU A 273 -20.57 11.25 0.25
CA LEU A 273 -21.12 12.45 -0.38
C LEU A 273 -21.95 12.10 -1.63
N TYR A 274 -21.47 11.23 -2.50
CA TYR A 274 -22.23 10.74 -3.65
C TYR A 274 -23.52 10.02 -3.24
N ARG A 275 -23.46 9.17 -2.20
CA ARG A 275 -24.64 8.49 -1.66
C ARG A 275 -25.68 9.49 -1.14
N ARG A 276 -25.24 10.54 -0.44
CA ARG A 276 -26.12 11.62 0.03
C ARG A 276 -26.67 12.45 -1.14
N ALA A 277 -25.86 12.71 -2.16
CA ALA A 277 -26.28 13.40 -3.36
C ALA A 277 -27.42 12.66 -4.06
N ALA A 278 -27.17 11.39 -4.39
CA ALA A 278 -28.14 10.50 -5.03
C ALA A 278 -29.41 10.32 -4.18
N GLY A 279 -29.28 10.21 -2.85
CA GLY A 279 -30.43 10.15 -1.94
C GLY A 279 -31.30 11.40 -1.97
N ASN A 280 -30.69 12.59 -2.02
CA ASN A 280 -31.45 13.84 -2.17
C ASN A 280 -32.12 13.93 -3.54
N MET A 281 -31.41 13.55 -4.61
CA MET A 281 -31.95 13.58 -5.96
C MET A 281 -33.13 12.63 -6.13
N ALA A 282 -33.03 11.40 -5.61
CA ALA A 282 -34.14 10.45 -5.58
C ALA A 282 -35.35 11.00 -4.82
N ALA A 283 -35.14 11.71 -3.69
CA ALA A 283 -36.23 12.35 -2.96
C ALA A 283 -36.89 13.50 -3.76
N GLY A 284 -36.16 14.17 -4.66
CA GLY A 284 -36.71 15.15 -5.59
C GLY A 284 -37.62 14.55 -6.67
N CYS A 285 -37.62 13.23 -6.83
CA CYS A 285 -38.48 12.53 -7.77
C CYS A 285 -39.83 12.11 -7.16
N ALA A 286 -40.01 12.22 -5.83
CA ALA A 286 -41.22 11.75 -5.14
C ALA A 286 -42.52 12.36 -5.70
N GLU A 287 -43.61 11.60 -5.65
CA GLU A 287 -44.94 12.08 -6.02
C GLU A 287 -45.40 13.24 -5.12
N GLY A 288 -46.31 14.08 -5.62
CA GLY A 288 -46.89 15.19 -4.88
C GLY A 288 -46.00 16.42 -4.69
N LEU A 289 -44.71 16.36 -5.05
CA LEU A 289 -43.82 17.52 -5.01
C LEU A 289 -44.07 18.49 -6.18
N ASN A 290 -44.13 19.78 -5.88
CA ASN A 290 -44.14 20.83 -6.89
C ASN A 290 -42.73 21.08 -7.47
N ARG A 291 -42.64 21.76 -8.61
CA ARG A 291 -41.36 21.99 -9.32
C ARG A 291 -40.29 22.65 -8.44
N LYS A 292 -40.67 23.60 -7.57
CA LYS A 292 -39.74 24.29 -6.68
C LYS A 292 -39.14 23.32 -5.66
N GLU A 293 -39.96 22.48 -5.05
CA GLU A 293 -39.51 21.48 -4.07
C GLU A 293 -38.60 20.43 -4.72
N ARG A 294 -38.94 19.95 -5.92
CA ARG A 294 -38.10 19.01 -6.68
C ARG A 294 -36.73 19.62 -6.96
N ASN A 295 -36.69 20.84 -7.49
CA ASN A 295 -35.44 21.54 -7.82
C ASN A 295 -34.57 21.76 -6.57
N GLN A 296 -35.15 22.15 -5.43
CA GLN A 296 -34.39 22.30 -4.18
C GLN A 296 -33.67 21.01 -3.76
N LYS A 297 -34.32 19.85 -3.95
CA LYS A 297 -33.72 18.54 -3.64
C LYS A 297 -32.62 18.18 -4.63
N ILE A 298 -32.84 18.42 -5.93
CA ILE A 298 -31.82 18.23 -6.97
C ILE A 298 -30.60 19.12 -6.70
N ASP A 299 -30.80 20.41 -6.45
CA ASP A 299 -29.72 21.38 -6.16
C ASP A 299 -28.90 20.95 -4.94
N LEU A 300 -29.57 20.44 -3.90
CA LEU A 300 -28.87 19.90 -2.73
C LEU A 300 -28.02 18.68 -3.12
N GLY A 301 -28.52 17.83 -4.00
CA GLY A 301 -27.77 16.73 -4.60
C GLY A 301 -26.53 17.22 -5.33
N ILE A 302 -26.69 18.17 -6.26
CA ILE A 302 -25.64 18.75 -7.09
C ILE A 302 -24.54 19.37 -6.20
N ARG A 303 -24.91 20.16 -5.19
CA ARG A 303 -23.94 20.73 -4.23
C ARG A 303 -23.10 19.66 -3.51
N LYS A 304 -23.68 18.50 -3.20
CA LYS A 304 -22.93 17.38 -2.57
C LYS A 304 -22.00 16.71 -3.56
N GLN A 305 -22.37 16.62 -4.84
CA GLN A 305 -21.46 16.12 -5.88
C GLN A 305 -20.28 17.06 -6.09
N PHE A 306 -20.51 18.37 -6.17
CA PHE A 306 -19.42 19.35 -6.26
C PHE A 306 -18.48 19.26 -5.05
N LYS A 307 -19.03 19.10 -3.84
CA LYS A 307 -18.20 18.87 -2.65
C LYS A 307 -17.43 17.56 -2.71
N ALA A 308 -17.99 16.50 -3.30
CA ALA A 308 -17.26 15.25 -3.51
C ALA A 308 -16.12 15.44 -4.51
N ARG A 309 -16.36 16.23 -5.57
CA ARG A 309 -15.38 16.57 -6.60
C ARG A 309 -14.24 17.44 -6.06
N SER A 310 -14.53 18.39 -5.17
CA SER A 310 -13.48 19.27 -4.61
C SER A 310 -12.45 18.51 -3.78
N LEU A 311 -12.85 17.39 -3.14
CA LEU A 311 -11.92 16.53 -2.39
C LEU A 311 -10.85 15.86 -3.28
N PHE A 312 -11.08 15.82 -4.60
CA PHE A 312 -10.08 15.42 -5.57
C PHE A 312 -9.15 16.59 -5.96
N ALA A 313 -9.70 17.80 -6.10
CA ALA A 313 -9.01 18.97 -6.63
C ALA A 313 -8.16 19.73 -5.60
N ASP A 314 -8.48 19.63 -4.30
CA ASP A 314 -7.72 20.28 -3.20
C ASP A 314 -6.33 19.63 -2.96
N ARG A 315 -5.77 18.94 -3.96
CA ARG A 315 -4.55 18.12 -3.86
C ARG A 315 -3.48 18.43 -4.93
N ASP A 316 -3.78 19.33 -5.86
CA ASP A 316 -2.79 20.00 -6.73
C ASP A 316 -2.15 21.18 -6.00
#